data_AF-A0A0B2UP86-F1
#
_entry.id   AF-A0A0B2UP86-F1
#
_cell.length_a   1.000
_cell.length_b   1.000
_cell.length_c   1.000
_cell.angle_alpha   90.00
_cell.angle_beta   90.00
_cell.angle_gamma   90.00
#
_symmetry.space_group_name_H-M   'P 1'
#
loop_
_entity.id
_entity.type
_entity.pdbx_description
1 polymer ?
#
loop_
_entity_poly.entity_id
_entity_poly.type
_entity_poly.pdbx_seq_one_letter_code
_entity_poly.pdbx_strand_id
1 'polypeptide(L)'
;MACCSEEGARLEVNELKLSSTSALNTLSKQVCPSCSRKRMFFCYDCRIYMQGVEELAPHLNLPISVDIIKHPREKNGKSTALHCVLIAPTSTRLFDAPNVFDYRTTDDRRNTVLVYPCKEAISIREFISRNGPIRRFVFLDATWFQVRNHLTTLLSVL
;
A
#
# COMPACT_ATOMS: atom_id res chain seq x y z
N MET A 1 8.17 17.81 -34.05
CA MET A 1 8.24 18.73 -32.89
C MET A 1 6.80 19.06 -32.51
N ALA A 2 6.20 18.27 -31.60
CA ALA A 2 4.85 18.49 -31.13
C ALA A 2 4.88 18.52 -29.60
N CYS A 3 4.39 19.63 -29.07
CA CYS A 3 4.33 20.00 -27.67
C CYS A 3 3.36 19.07 -26.92
N CYS A 4 3.84 18.35 -25.90
CA CYS A 4 2.98 17.81 -24.85
C CYS A 4 3.22 18.63 -23.59
N SER A 5 2.59 19.79 -23.50
CA SER A 5 2.33 20.46 -22.24
C SER A 5 1.19 19.71 -21.54
N GLU A 6 1.49 18.62 -20.84
CA GLU A 6 0.56 18.05 -19.85
C GLU A 6 0.62 18.94 -18.61
N GLU A 7 -0.15 20.04 -18.62
CA GLU A 7 -0.56 20.72 -17.39
C GLU A 7 -1.47 19.75 -16.63
N GLY A 8 -0.86 18.91 -15.78
CA GLY A 8 -1.61 18.11 -14.83
C GLY A 8 -2.47 19.05 -13.99
N ALA A 9 -3.80 18.93 -14.11
CA ALA A 9 -4.74 19.74 -13.35
C ALA A 9 -4.37 19.67 -11.87
N ARG A 10 -3.90 20.78 -11.33
CA ARG A 10 -3.50 20.90 -9.94
C ARG A 10 -4.78 21.06 -9.12
N LEU A 11 -5.34 19.93 -8.69
CA LEU A 11 -6.51 19.93 -7.81
C LEU A 11 -6.16 20.66 -6.53
N GLU A 12 -6.89 21.74 -6.23
CA GLU A 12 -6.80 22.44 -4.96
C GLU A 12 -7.39 21.54 -3.85
N VAL A 13 -6.85 21.59 -2.63
CA VAL A 13 -7.32 20.73 -1.52
C VAL A 13 -8.82 20.89 -1.26
N ASN A 14 -9.36 22.09 -1.51
CA ASN A 14 -10.78 22.41 -1.36
C ASN A 14 -11.68 21.78 -2.44
N GLU A 15 -11.09 21.32 -3.55
CA GLU A 15 -11.79 20.60 -4.62
C GLU A 15 -11.88 19.09 -4.34
N LEU A 16 -11.12 18.61 -3.36
CA LEU A 16 -11.25 17.25 -2.86
C LEU A 16 -12.60 17.15 -2.13
N LYS A 17 -13.52 16.36 -2.68
CA LYS A 17 -14.85 16.07 -2.11
C LYS A 17 -14.73 15.19 -0.87
N LEU A 18 -14.04 15.66 0.16
CA LEU A 18 -13.80 14.95 1.40
C LEU A 18 -15.03 15.05 2.31
N SER A 19 -15.48 13.91 2.81
CA SER A 19 -16.51 13.87 3.85
C SER A 19 -15.99 14.49 5.15
N SER A 20 -16.91 15.02 5.96
CA SER A 20 -16.59 15.52 7.29
C SER A 20 -15.94 14.43 8.15
N THR A 21 -14.92 14.79 8.93
CA THR A 21 -14.27 13.91 9.91
C THR A 21 -14.93 13.98 11.29
N SER A 22 -16.01 14.75 11.45
CA SER A 22 -16.68 14.98 12.75
C SER A 22 -17.11 13.70 13.46
N ALA A 23 -17.48 12.65 12.73
CA ALA A 23 -17.84 11.35 13.29
C ALA A 23 -16.67 10.67 14.03
N LEU A 24 -15.42 11.00 13.70
CA LEU A 24 -14.25 10.47 14.39
C LEU A 24 -14.06 11.08 15.79
N ASN A 25 -14.62 12.28 16.04
CA ASN A 25 -14.48 12.97 17.32
C ASN A 25 -15.27 12.30 18.45
N THR A 26 -16.25 11.46 18.13
CA THR A 26 -17.05 10.73 19.12
C THR A 26 -16.42 9.39 19.51
N LEU A 27 -15.34 8.98 18.84
CA LEU A 27 -14.64 7.73 19.11
C LEU A 27 -13.71 7.88 20.32
N SER A 28 -13.47 6.76 21.00
CA SER A 28 -12.54 6.70 22.12
C SER A 28 -11.68 5.43 22.03
N LYS A 29 -10.61 5.35 22.83
CA LYS A 29 -9.76 4.16 22.85
C LYS A 29 -10.54 2.95 23.38
N GLN A 30 -10.59 1.91 22.56
CA GLN A 30 -11.20 0.63 22.85
C GLN A 30 -10.13 -0.46 23.00
N VAL A 31 -10.50 -1.62 23.53
CA VAL A 31 -9.62 -2.80 23.60
C VAL A 31 -9.80 -3.62 22.33
N CYS A 32 -8.70 -3.92 21.63
CA CYS A 32 -8.74 -4.77 20.46
C CYS A 32 -9.23 -6.18 20.82
N PRO A 33 -10.25 -6.73 20.12
CA PRO A 33 -10.80 -8.04 20.46
C PRO A 33 -9.84 -9.20 20.18
N SER A 34 -8.82 -8.98 19.33
CA SER A 34 -7.85 -10.02 18.95
C SER A 34 -6.59 -10.04 19.83
N CYS A 35 -6.03 -8.88 20.20
CA CYS A 35 -4.77 -8.82 20.96
C CYS A 35 -4.86 -8.09 22.31
N SER A 36 -6.05 -7.66 22.72
CA SER A 36 -6.31 -6.97 23.99
C SER A 36 -5.56 -5.65 24.20
N ARG A 37 -4.89 -5.11 23.18
CA ARG A 37 -4.22 -3.81 23.25
C ARG A 37 -5.21 -2.67 23.03
N LYS A 38 -5.02 -1.54 23.73
CA LYS A 38 -5.85 -0.34 23.57
C LYS A 38 -5.54 0.39 22.26
N ARG A 39 -6.55 0.66 21.44
CA ARG A 39 -6.46 1.30 20.12
C ARG A 39 -7.67 2.22 19.92
N MET A 40 -7.54 3.27 19.12
CA MET A 40 -8.64 4.21 18.86
C MET A 40 -9.36 3.88 17.55
N PHE A 41 -8.65 3.84 16.43
CA PHE A 41 -9.26 3.71 15.11
C PHE A 41 -9.13 2.31 14.51
N PHE A 42 -7.93 1.75 14.56
CA PHE A 42 -7.64 0.40 14.08
C PHE A 42 -6.50 -0.20 14.90
N CYS A 43 -6.41 -1.52 14.89
CA CYS A 43 -5.28 -2.23 15.47
C CYS A 43 -4.22 -2.48 14.41
N TYR A 44 -3.12 -1.74 14.44
CA TYR A 44 -2.00 -1.93 13.51
C TYR A 44 -1.29 -3.29 13.65
N ASP A 45 -1.49 -4.01 14.76
CA ASP A 45 -0.93 -5.36 14.94
C ASP A 45 -1.84 -6.43 14.33
N CYS A 46 -3.15 -6.33 14.59
CA CYS A 46 -4.14 -7.29 14.09
C CYS A 46 -4.69 -6.94 12.70
N ARG A 47 -4.43 -5.72 12.21
CA ARG A 47 -4.87 -5.20 10.90
C ARG A 47 -6.39 -5.20 10.73
N ILE A 48 -7.09 -4.80 11.79
CA ILE A 48 -8.55 -4.71 11.83
C ILE A 48 -8.98 -3.34 12.32
N TYR A 49 -10.15 -2.88 11.88
CA TYR A 49 -10.81 -1.72 12.47
C TYR A 49 -11.20 -1.97 13.93
N MET A 50 -11.23 -0.89 14.71
CA MET A 50 -11.88 -0.89 16.01
C MET A 50 -13.40 -0.79 15.82
N GLN A 51 -14.17 -1.19 16.83
CA GLN A 51 -15.62 -1.28 16.73
C GLN A 51 -16.24 0.10 16.41
N GLY A 52 -17.10 0.15 15.39
CA GLY A 52 -17.77 1.37 14.95
C GLY A 52 -16.94 2.26 14.01
N VAL A 53 -15.71 1.85 13.67
CA VAL A 53 -14.81 2.64 12.79
C VAL A 53 -14.91 2.19 11.34
N GLU A 54 -15.18 0.92 11.09
CA GLU A 54 -15.29 0.38 9.73
C GLU A 54 -16.42 1.06 8.95
N GLU A 55 -17.53 1.35 9.62
CA GLU A 55 -18.70 2.04 9.06
C GLU A 55 -18.43 3.51 8.70
N LEU A 56 -17.36 4.09 9.26
CA LEU A 56 -16.91 5.45 8.98
C LEU A 56 -15.80 5.51 7.94
N ALA A 57 -15.14 4.38 7.67
CA ALA A 57 -14.01 4.30 6.77
C ALA A 57 -14.49 4.12 5.31
N PRO A 58 -13.79 4.70 4.33
CA PRO A 58 -14.07 4.40 2.93
C PRO A 58 -13.69 2.96 2.60
N HIS A 59 -14.53 2.29 1.82
CA HIS A 59 -14.21 1.00 1.21
C HIS A 59 -13.92 1.20 -0.28
N LEU A 60 -12.77 0.74 -0.73
CA LEU A 60 -12.25 0.96 -2.08
C LEU A 60 -12.03 -0.37 -2.79
N ASN A 61 -12.44 -0.45 -4.05
CA ASN A 61 -11.97 -1.47 -4.98
C ASN A 61 -10.97 -0.80 -5.91
N LEU A 62 -9.69 -1.18 -5.78
CA LEU A 62 -8.66 -0.61 -6.63
C LEU A 62 -8.76 -1.22 -8.03
N PRO A 63 -8.50 -0.44 -9.10
CA PRO A 63 -8.47 -0.98 -10.46
C PRO A 63 -7.26 -1.89 -10.72
N ILE A 64 -6.40 -2.10 -9.72
CA ILE A 64 -5.15 -2.83 -9.80
C ILE A 64 -4.89 -3.57 -8.50
N SER A 65 -4.21 -4.73 -8.58
CA SER A 65 -3.76 -5.45 -7.38
C SER A 65 -2.54 -4.78 -6.76
N VAL A 66 -2.48 -4.78 -5.43
CA VAL A 66 -1.38 -4.20 -4.66
C VAL A 66 -0.86 -5.23 -3.66
N ASP A 67 0.43 -5.51 -3.72
CA ASP A 67 1.11 -6.29 -2.70
C ASP A 67 2.06 -5.37 -1.93
N ILE A 68 2.05 -5.50 -0.62
CA ILE A 68 2.94 -4.75 0.28
C ILE A 68 3.82 -5.77 0.99
N ILE A 69 5.13 -5.58 0.90
CA ILE A 69 6.10 -6.38 1.63
C ILE A 69 6.64 -5.52 2.77
N LYS A 70 6.22 -5.85 4.00
CA LYS A 70 6.64 -5.17 5.21
C LYS A 70 7.99 -5.68 5.69
N HIS A 71 8.92 -4.76 5.92
CA HIS A 71 10.21 -5.08 6.51
C HIS A 71 10.05 -5.48 7.99
N PRO A 72 10.84 -6.44 8.52
CA PRO A 72 10.67 -6.92 9.90
C PRO A 72 10.89 -5.83 10.96
N ARG A 73 11.82 -4.91 10.68
CA ARG A 73 12.15 -3.77 11.55
C ARG A 73 11.23 -2.55 11.37
N GLU A 74 10.29 -2.58 10.41
CA GLU A 74 9.32 -1.50 10.25
C GLU A 74 8.26 -1.60 11.37
N LYS A 75 8.01 -0.49 12.06
CA LYS A 75 7.11 -0.50 13.23
C LYS A 75 5.67 -0.40 12.73
N ASN A 76 4.82 -1.34 13.13
CA ASN A 76 3.40 -1.35 12.73
C ASN A 76 2.69 -0.01 12.99
N GLY A 77 2.93 0.63 14.15
CA GLY A 77 2.33 1.93 14.47
C GLY A 77 2.85 3.12 13.67
N LYS A 78 3.86 2.92 12.79
CA LYS A 78 4.40 3.92 11.86
C LYS A 78 4.17 3.57 10.40
N SER A 79 3.77 2.33 10.11
CA SER A 79 3.48 1.88 8.75
C SER A 79 2.17 2.51 8.27
N THR A 80 2.27 3.36 7.25
CA THR A 80 1.10 3.87 6.54
C THR A 80 0.56 2.88 5.52
N ALA A 81 1.35 1.88 5.12
CA ALA A 81 0.96 0.88 4.15
C ALA A 81 -0.20 -0.01 4.65
N LEU A 82 -0.33 -0.17 5.98
CA LEU A 82 -1.45 -0.89 6.60
C LEU A 82 -2.83 -0.31 6.25
N HIS A 83 -2.90 1.00 5.96
CA HIS A 83 -4.18 1.62 5.58
C HIS A 83 -4.73 1.05 4.27
N CYS A 84 -3.86 0.72 3.32
CA CYS A 84 -4.28 0.15 2.04
C CYS A 84 -4.99 -1.20 2.24
N VAL A 85 -4.47 -2.02 3.16
CA VAL A 85 -5.07 -3.32 3.53
C VAL A 85 -6.46 -3.14 4.16
N LEU A 86 -6.63 -2.10 4.98
CA LEU A 86 -7.89 -1.85 5.67
C LEU A 86 -8.97 -1.31 4.71
N ILE A 87 -8.62 -0.36 3.85
CA ILE A 87 -9.60 0.31 2.97
C ILE A 87 -9.87 -0.46 1.68
N ALA A 88 -8.91 -1.26 1.20
CA ALA A 88 -9.01 -2.01 -0.06
C ALA A 88 -8.60 -3.49 0.10
N PRO A 89 -9.24 -4.24 1.02
CA PRO A 89 -8.79 -5.59 1.39
C PRO A 89 -8.91 -6.61 0.25
N THR A 90 -9.81 -6.40 -0.72
CA THR A 90 -10.00 -7.29 -1.87
C THR A 90 -8.91 -7.15 -2.91
N SER A 91 -8.28 -5.97 -2.99
CA SER A 91 -7.25 -5.64 -3.97
C SER A 91 -5.84 -5.62 -3.38
N THR A 92 -5.70 -5.79 -2.05
CA THR A 92 -4.44 -5.59 -1.34
C THR A 92 -4.00 -6.82 -0.55
N ARG A 93 -2.76 -7.25 -0.72
CA ARG A 93 -2.11 -8.27 0.12
C ARG A 93 -0.95 -7.65 0.89
N LEU A 94 -0.75 -8.09 2.13
CA LEU A 94 0.36 -7.67 2.96
C LEU A 94 1.14 -8.88 3.43
N PHE A 95 2.44 -8.84 3.20
CA PHE A 95 3.40 -9.89 3.54
C PHE A 95 4.38 -9.35 4.56
N ASP A 96 4.59 -10.08 5.66
CA ASP A 96 5.67 -9.80 6.59
C ASP A 96 6.91 -10.57 6.13
N ALA A 97 7.96 -9.86 5.72
CA ALA A 97 9.20 -10.51 5.34
C ALA A 97 9.77 -11.32 6.53
N PRO A 98 10.40 -12.49 6.29
CA PRO A 98 10.73 -13.06 4.98
C PRO A 98 9.59 -13.87 4.34
N ASN A 99 8.41 -13.97 4.95
CA ASN A 99 7.30 -14.73 4.38
C ASN A 99 6.58 -13.92 3.31
N VAL A 100 7.03 -14.08 2.07
CA VAL A 100 6.60 -13.31 0.90
C VAL A 100 6.09 -14.24 -0.19
N PHE A 101 5.18 -13.73 -1.01
CA PHE A 101 4.69 -14.44 -2.18
C PHE A 101 5.83 -14.66 -3.20
N ASP A 102 5.88 -15.84 -3.81
CA ASP A 102 6.84 -16.17 -4.87
C ASP A 102 6.26 -15.78 -6.23
N TYR A 103 6.77 -14.69 -6.82
CA TYR A 103 6.30 -14.15 -8.10
C TYR A 103 6.94 -14.84 -9.30
N ARG A 104 7.94 -15.72 -9.10
CA ARG A 104 8.67 -16.35 -10.21
C ARG A 104 7.81 -17.35 -10.97
N THR A 105 6.79 -17.90 -10.31
CA THR A 105 5.95 -18.99 -10.81
C THR A 105 4.61 -18.52 -11.35
N THR A 106 4.34 -17.20 -11.39
CA THR A 106 3.05 -16.69 -11.84
C THR A 106 3.04 -16.29 -13.30
N ASP A 107 1.92 -16.59 -13.98
CA ASP A 107 1.71 -16.18 -15.38
C ASP A 107 1.67 -14.65 -15.55
N ASP A 108 1.31 -13.91 -14.49
CA ASP A 108 1.23 -12.46 -14.47
C ASP A 108 2.54 -11.76 -14.08
N ARG A 109 3.67 -12.49 -13.91
CA ARG A 109 4.96 -11.92 -13.52
C ARG A 109 5.39 -10.78 -14.43
N ARG A 110 5.20 -10.92 -15.74
CA ARG A 110 5.54 -9.87 -16.73
C ARG A 110 4.74 -8.57 -16.53
N ASN A 111 3.59 -8.64 -15.87
CA ASN A 111 2.72 -7.50 -15.58
C ASN A 111 2.74 -7.10 -14.09
N THR A 112 3.66 -7.67 -13.31
CA THR A 112 3.89 -7.33 -11.90
C THR A 112 5.09 -6.38 -11.79
N VAL A 113 4.92 -5.28 -11.08
CA VAL A 113 5.92 -4.20 -11.00
C VAL A 113 6.31 -3.94 -9.55
N LEU A 114 7.61 -4.07 -9.25
CA LEU A 114 8.19 -3.56 -8.01
C LEU A 114 8.35 -2.05 -8.11
N VAL A 115 7.69 -1.30 -7.23
CA VAL A 115 7.85 0.15 -7.12
C VAL A 115 8.99 0.44 -6.16
N TYR A 116 10.16 0.75 -6.72
CA TYR A 116 11.34 1.08 -5.94
C TYR A 116 12.24 2.04 -6.72
N PRO A 117 12.73 3.14 -6.13
CA PRO A 117 13.68 3.99 -6.82
C PRO A 117 15.05 3.35 -6.82
N CYS A 118 15.56 3.08 -8.00
CA CYS A 118 16.96 2.77 -8.28
C CYS A 118 17.45 3.58 -9.47
N LYS A 119 18.75 3.54 -9.74
CA LYS A 119 19.34 4.30 -10.87
C LYS A 119 18.83 3.77 -12.22
N GLU A 120 18.47 2.49 -12.25
CA GLU A 120 17.99 1.75 -13.41
C GLU A 120 16.45 1.73 -13.48
N ALA A 121 15.75 2.44 -12.59
CA ALA A 121 14.30 2.47 -12.58
C ALA A 121 13.77 3.13 -13.85
N ILE A 122 12.75 2.50 -14.45
CA ILE A 122 12.07 3.04 -15.63
C ILE A 122 10.74 3.69 -15.24
N SER A 123 10.25 4.59 -16.08
CA SER A 123 8.94 5.22 -15.86
C SER A 123 7.80 4.22 -16.05
N ILE A 124 6.63 4.49 -15.44
CA ILE A 124 5.41 3.70 -15.65
C ILE A 124 5.04 3.66 -17.14
N ARG A 125 5.16 4.80 -17.85
CA ARG A 125 4.87 4.90 -19.28
C ARG A 125 5.77 3.98 -20.10
N GLU A 126 7.07 3.94 -19.79
CA GLU A 126 8.03 3.06 -20.45
C GLU A 126 7.78 1.59 -20.12
N PHE A 127 7.44 1.26 -18.87
CA PHE A 127 7.09 -0.11 -18.51
C PHE A 127 5.91 -0.60 -19.34
N ILE A 128 4.84 0.20 -19.43
CA ILE A 128 3.61 -0.15 -20.16
C ILE A 128 3.89 -0.34 -21.65
N SER A 129 4.71 0.52 -22.28
CA SER A 129 5.03 0.38 -23.70
C SER A 129 5.80 -0.91 -24.01
N ARG A 130 6.63 -1.40 -23.08
CA ARG A 130 7.46 -2.60 -23.24
C ARG A 130 6.75 -3.90 -22.85
N ASN A 131 5.87 -3.85 -21.84
CA ASN A 131 5.33 -5.04 -21.18
C ASN A 131 3.80 -5.15 -21.22
N GLY A 132 3.10 -4.12 -21.68
CA GLY A 132 1.65 -4.02 -21.62
C GLY A 132 1.14 -3.52 -20.26
N PRO A 133 -0.17 -3.63 -19.99
CA PRO A 133 -0.78 -3.07 -18.79
C PRO A 133 -0.21 -3.70 -17.51
N ILE A 134 -0.09 -2.89 -16.45
CA ILE A 134 0.31 -3.37 -15.13
C ILE A 134 -0.90 -4.03 -14.48
N ARG A 135 -0.72 -5.26 -13.98
CA ARG A 135 -1.74 -5.99 -13.24
C ARG A 135 -1.56 -5.91 -11.73
N ARG A 136 -0.31 -5.78 -11.29
CA ARG A 136 0.03 -5.73 -9.87
C ARG A 136 1.18 -4.79 -9.60
N PHE A 137 1.04 -3.97 -8.56
CA PHE A 137 2.15 -3.27 -7.95
C PHE A 137 2.62 -3.99 -6.70
N VAL A 138 3.93 -4.03 -6.49
CA VAL A 138 4.57 -4.49 -5.26
C VAL A 138 5.28 -3.31 -4.63
N PHE A 139 4.96 -3.01 -3.37
CA PHE A 139 5.59 -1.94 -2.59
C PHE A 139 6.38 -2.51 -1.42
N LEU A 140 7.48 -1.84 -1.07
CA LEU A 140 8.28 -2.19 0.10
C LEU A 140 7.96 -1.20 1.22
N ASP A 141 7.38 -1.70 2.30
CA ASP A 141 7.09 -0.91 3.50
C ASP A 141 8.25 -0.98 4.49
N ALA A 142 9.17 -0.04 4.35
CA ALA A 142 10.33 0.14 5.21
C ALA A 142 10.92 1.55 5.07
N THR A 143 11.77 1.94 6.02
CA THR A 143 12.61 3.14 5.85
C THR A 143 13.68 2.94 4.76
N TRP A 144 14.09 4.02 4.09
CA TRP A 144 15.12 4.01 3.03
C TRP A 144 16.40 3.24 3.38
N PHE A 145 16.90 3.42 4.62
CA PHE A 145 18.11 2.76 5.09
C PHE A 145 17.94 1.24 5.24
N GLN A 146 16.72 0.78 5.55
CA GLN A 146 16.41 -0.63 5.74
C GLN A 146 16.24 -1.37 4.41
N VAL A 147 15.63 -0.71 3.40
CA VAL A 147 15.36 -1.37 2.11
C VAL A 147 16.64 -1.82 1.41
N ARG A 148 17.73 -1.04 1.46
CA ARG A 148 18.98 -1.35 0.76
C ARG A 148 19.56 -2.73 1.10
N ASN A 149 19.46 -3.16 2.35
CA ASN A 149 19.98 -4.46 2.78
C ASN A 149 18.99 -5.60 2.52
N HIS A 150 17.69 -5.29 2.42
CA HIS A 150 16.63 -6.29 2.30
C HIS A 150 16.23 -6.56 0.84
N LEU A 151 16.55 -5.64 -0.08
CA LEU A 151 16.27 -5.75 -1.51
C LEU A 151 16.92 -7.01 -2.10
N THR A 152 18.15 -7.36 -1.72
CA THR A 152 18.86 -8.54 -2.24
C THR A 152 18.12 -9.84 -1.94
N THR A 153 17.53 -9.97 -0.75
CA THR A 153 16.73 -11.14 -0.36
C THR A 153 15.38 -11.14 -1.09
N LEU A 154 14.74 -9.98 -1.23
CA LEU A 154 13.44 -9.86 -1.89
C LEU A 154 13.52 -10.07 -3.41
N LEU A 155 14.64 -9.71 -4.05
CA LEU A 155 14.88 -10.01 -5.47
C LEU A 155 14.92 -11.50 -5.78
N SER A 156 15.14 -12.38 -4.79
CA SER A 156 15.14 -13.83 -5.02
C SER A 156 13.75 -14.43 -5.29
N VAL A 157 12.69 -13.68 -4.98
CA VAL A 157 11.28 -14.11 -5.12
C VAL A 157 10.46 -13.21 -6.06
N LEU A 158 11.01 -12.08 -6.51
CA LEU A 158 10.39 -11.15 -7.49
C LEU A 158 10.74 -11.57 -8.93
#